data_AF-A0A3C0NM23-F1
#
_entry.id   AF-A0A3C0NM23-F1
#
_cell.length_a   1.000
_cell.length_b   1.000
_cell.length_c   1.000
_cell.angle_alpha   90.00
_cell.angle_beta   90.00
_cell.angle_gamma   90.00
#
_symmetry.space_group_name_H-M   'P 1'
#
loop_
_entity.id
_entity.type
_entity.pdbx_description
1 polymer ?
#
loop_
_entity_poly.entity_id
_entity_poly.type
_entity_poly.pdbx_seq_one_letter_code
_entity_poly.pdbx_strand_id
1 'polypeptide(L)' 'LMDALKAAGADRLDLCLNSASSPCIVRAADGSDKFTYMILPVRLRAGD' A
#
# COMPACT_ATOMS: atom_id res chain seq x y z
N LEU A 1 -0.54 -6.79 -3.05
CA LEU A 1 -0.14 -5.45 -3.54
C LEU A 1 -0.77 -5.13 -4.88
N MET A 2 -0.50 -5.91 -5.93
CA MET A 2 -1.02 -5.65 -7.28
C MET A 2 -2.55 -5.49 -7.34
N ASP A 3 -3.30 -6.26 -6.56
CA ASP A 3 -4.77 -6.17 -6.56
C ASP A 3 -5.28 -4.82 -6.04
N ALA A 4 -4.64 -4.29 -4.99
CA ALA A 4 -4.95 -2.96 -4.46
C ALA A 4 -4.64 -1.86 -5.49
N LEU A 5 -3.51 -1.98 -6.21
CA LEU A 5 -3.13 -1.01 -7.25
C LEU A 5 -4.11 -1.03 -8.43
N LYS A 6 -4.58 -2.20 -8.85
CA LYS A 6 -5.59 -2.33 -9.91
C LYS A 6 -6.95 -1.78 -9.49
N ALA A 7 -7.33 -1.96 -8.23
CA ALA A 7 -8.61 -1.52 -7.70
C ALA A 7 -8.67 -0.02 -7.38
N ALA A 8 -7.51 0.64 -7.21
CA ALA A 8 -7.43 2.03 -6.78
C ALA A 8 -8.03 3.04 -7.77
N GLY A 9 -8.09 2.72 -9.07
CA GLY A 9 -8.80 3.55 -10.05
C GLY A 9 -8.30 5.01 -10.16
N ALA A 10 -7.06 5.28 -9.75
CA ALA A 10 -6.45 6.60 -9.78
C ALA A 10 -5.08 6.55 -10.47
N ASP A 11 -4.74 7.63 -11.19
CA ASP A 11 -3.48 7.74 -11.93
C ASP A 11 -2.25 7.88 -11.03
N ARG A 12 -2.45 8.41 -9.81
CA ARG A 12 -1.39 8.63 -8.82
C ARG A 12 -1.85 8.23 -7.42
N LEU A 13 -0.95 7.58 -6.69
CA LEU A 13 -1.19 7.02 -5.37
C LEU A 13 -0.06 7.44 -4.42
N ASP A 14 -0.43 7.68 -3.16
CA ASP A 14 0.52 7.83 -2.07
C ASP A 14 0.69 6.49 -1.35
N LEU A 15 1.94 6.04 -1.23
CA LEU A 15 2.33 4.86 -0.46
C LEU A 15 2.94 5.29 0.87
N CYS A 16 2.17 5.16 1.95
CA CYS A 16 2.62 5.53 3.29
C CYS A 16 3.32 4.33 3.94
N LEU A 17 4.65 4.31 3.80
CA LEU A 17 5.54 3.33 4.42
C LEU A 17 6.05 3.88 5.75
N ASN A 18 6.08 3.04 6.79
CA ASN A 18 6.58 3.43 8.11
C ASN A 18 7.78 2.55 8.52
N SER A 19 7.53 1.31 8.92
CA SER A 19 8.54 0.31 9.26
C SER A 19 8.29 -1.02 8.54
N ALA A 20 9.30 -1.90 8.49
CA ALA A 20 9.20 -3.22 7.85
C ALA A 20 8.15 -4.15 8.49
N SER A 21 7.66 -3.83 9.69
CA SER A 21 6.64 -4.61 10.42
C SER A 21 5.27 -3.93 10.52
N SER A 22 5.17 -2.65 10.15
CA SER A 22 3.91 -1.92 10.19
C SER A 22 3.16 -2.01 8.86
N PRO A 23 1.82 -1.99 8.85
CA PRO A 23 1.06 -1.94 7.61
C PRO A 23 1.47 -0.76 6.72
N CYS A 24 1.46 -0.99 5.40
CA CYS A 24 1.55 0.06 4.40
C CYS A 24 0.13 0.55 4.06
N ILE A 25 -0.07 1.87 4.00
CA ILE A 25 -1.34 2.47 3.59
C ILE A 25 -1.21 3.01 2.16
N VAL A 26 -2.17 2.64 1.30
CA VAL A 26 -2.29 3.13 -0.08
C VAL A 26 -3.53 4.00 -0.17
N ARG A 27 -3.36 5.26 -0.60
CA ARG A 27 -4.45 6.24 -0.76
C ARG A 27 -4.29 7.05 -2.04
N ALA A 28 -5.34 7.76 -2.44
CA ALA A 28 -5.30 8.64 -3.59
C ALA A 28 -4.37 9.84 -3.35
N ALA A 29 -3.53 10.17 -4.32
CA ALA A 29 -2.62 11.32 -4.22
C ALA A 29 -3.33 12.67 -4.40
N ASP A 30 -4.59 12.68 -4.83
CA ASP A 30 -5.43 13.87 -4.96
C ASP A 30 -6.06 14.31 -3.64
N GLY A 31 -5.75 13.62 -2.54
CA GLY A 31 -6.29 13.89 -1.19
C GLY A 31 -7.72 13.40 -1.01
N SER A 32 -8.29 12.65 -1.96
CA SER A 32 -9.61 12.06 -1.79
C SER A 32 -9.57 10.77 -0.95
N ASP A 33 -10.53 10.63 -0.04
CA ASP A 33 -10.70 9.43 0.79
C ASP A 33 -11.55 8.35 0.11
N LYS A 34 -11.61 8.36 -1.24
CA LYS A 34 -12.44 7.44 -2.03
C LYS A 34 -12.04 5.98 -1.86
N PHE A 35 -10.77 5.74 -1.54
CA PHE A 35 -10.26 4.42 -1.22
C PHE A 35 -9.08 4.52 -0.26
N THR A 36 -8.95 3.51 0.59
CA THR A 36 -7.77 3.29 1.41
C THR A 36 -7.53 1.79 1.49
N TYR A 37 -6.36 1.33 1.05
CA TYR A 37 -5.96 -0.06 1.17
C TYR A 37 -4.86 -0.20 2.21
N MET A 38 -5.03 -1.17 3.10
CA MET A 38 -4.01 -1.55 4.07
C MET A 38 -3.35 -2.86 3.64
N ILE A 39 -2.02 -2.85 3.52
CA ILE A 39 -1.24 -4.02 3.14
C ILE A 39 -0.32 -4.39 4.30
N LEU A 40 -0.53 -5.57 4.85
CA LEU A 40 0.36 -6.14 5.86
C LEU A 40 1.67 -6.62 5.20
N PRO A 41 2.85 -6.21 5.70
CA PRO A 41 4.11 -6.68 5.16
C PRO A 41 4.36 -8.14 5.53
N VAL A 42 5.02 -8.86 4.63
CA VAL A 42 5.54 -10.21 4.88
C VAL A 42 7.02 -10.11 5.22
N ARG A 43 7.44 -10.79 6.29
CA ARG A 43 8.86 -10.91 6.64
C ARG A 43 9.50 -11.96 5.76
N LEU A 44 10.39 -11.53 4.88
CA LEU A 44 11.25 -12.44 4.14
C LEU A 44 12.39 -12.90 5.05
N ARG A 45 12.67 -14.20 5.05
CA ARG A 45 13.88 -14.75 5.67
C ARG A 45 14.99 -14.74 4.62
N ALA A 46 16.18 -14.30 5.00
CA ALA A 46 17.35 -14.40 4.13
C ALA A 46 17.86 -15.84 4.13
N GLY A 47 17.64 -16.56 3.04
CA GLY A 47 18.28 -17.84 2.69
C GLY A 47 17.89 -19.08 3.51
N ASP A 48 17.64 -20.19 2.79
CA ASP A 48 18.55 -21.34 2.90
C ASP A 48 19.71 -21.11 1.91
#